data_AF-A0A536TY21-F1
#
_entry.id   AF-A0A536TY21-F1
#
_cell.length_a   1.000
_cell.length_b   1.000
_cell.length_c   1.000
_cell.angle_alpha   90.00
_cell.angle_beta   90.00
_cell.angle_gamma   90.00
#
_symmetry.space_group_name_H-M   'P 1'
#
loop_
_entity.id
_entity.type
_entity.pdbx_description
1 polymer ?
#
loop_
_entity_poly.entity_id
_entity_poly.type
_entity_poly.pdbx_seq_one_letter_code
_entity_poly.pdbx_strand_id
1 'polypeptide(L)'
;MRALRQALAVACVIVSVIVGGNAMAASGDLLNAIEYYYQKLDHYFVTADAHEISALDAGMFPGWQRTGFSFKVLDPITAVANVSPVCRFYGSPAAGLDSHFYSASPSECNLVKQRFPGVWLFESGNVFLVGLPDPANGHCQSGTAPIYRSWNGRTDSNHRYTTDPTVQQSMIARGYIAEGYGPPSMPVAMCSPGTAAAPPSCSLVTNDPAPFVGSSITLNALCDGNATTYTWTGCTSTGSSCIATSSITGPRTYTVVGANAVGPSAQASLNVFWSTLPPPPVCNVSVTTNSDRPVVGSLAMLSAACGGNPTSYQWVGCSSSSATCLVRGTTPGAQIYSVIPSNAGGAGTPASGTVNWQAAASPPPGLCSQYPSILYSALDWAQVEVHTSAYVDDPAFAWNGVWVIKFTVAPGAISGSSGRLTVFEFGSPATTRDSTLSSVPCDFRPTDPSGANGPLSRSNGTTTTNSFVIGPSMNGAPGLALGQTYYLNVRNVAIENGASSCSAALRRCDALVTLVP
;
A
#
# COMPACT_ATOMS: atom_id res chain seq x y z
N MET A 1 -11.39 -39.06 -9.12
CA MET A 1 -12.83 -39.23 -9.45
C MET A 1 -13.11 -40.36 -10.46
N ARG A 2 -12.41 -41.52 -10.35
CA ARG A 2 -12.44 -42.60 -11.35
C ARG A 2 -13.73 -43.47 -11.37
N ALA A 3 -14.68 -43.18 -10.48
CA ALA A 3 -15.87 -44.02 -10.21
C ALA A 3 -17.19 -43.50 -10.84
N LEU A 4 -17.11 -42.59 -11.81
CA LEU A 4 -18.29 -42.10 -12.56
C LEU A 4 -18.70 -42.99 -13.74
N ARG A 5 -18.04 -44.14 -13.93
CA ARG A 5 -18.18 -44.98 -15.13
C ARG A 5 -19.21 -46.12 -15.08
N GLN A 6 -19.88 -46.40 -13.95
CA GLN A 6 -20.70 -47.62 -13.85
C GLN A 6 -21.99 -47.42 -13.06
N ALA A 7 -23.09 -47.08 -13.73
CA ALA A 7 -24.44 -47.49 -13.36
C ALA A 7 -25.47 -47.09 -14.43
N LEU A 8 -25.64 -47.87 -15.51
CA LEU A 8 -26.88 -47.81 -16.31
C LEU A 8 -27.03 -49.05 -17.21
N ALA A 9 -27.86 -50.00 -16.77
CA ALA A 9 -28.62 -50.90 -17.63
C ALA A 9 -29.59 -51.76 -16.79
N VAL A 10 -30.83 -51.31 -16.58
CA VAL A 10 -32.02 -52.20 -16.53
C VAL A 10 -33.24 -51.42 -17.05
N ALA A 11 -33.96 -52.06 -17.97
CA ALA A 11 -35.05 -51.53 -18.78
C ALA A 11 -36.37 -51.28 -18.03
N CYS A 12 -37.16 -50.32 -18.54
CA CYS A 12 -38.61 -50.30 -18.34
C CYS A 12 -39.30 -49.85 -19.63
N VAL A 13 -40.18 -50.70 -20.16
CA VAL A 13 -41.00 -50.48 -21.34
C VAL A 13 -42.24 -49.69 -20.93
N ILE A 14 -42.48 -48.52 -21.53
CA ILE A 14 -43.79 -47.83 -21.44
C ILE A 14 -44.22 -47.40 -22.84
N VAL A 15 -45.36 -47.94 -23.26
CA VAL A 15 -46.14 -47.54 -24.44
C VAL A 15 -46.89 -46.24 -24.11
N SER A 16 -46.86 -45.23 -24.99
CA SER A 16 -47.81 -44.11 -24.92
C SER A 16 -48.05 -43.43 -26.28
N VAL A 17 -49.28 -42.95 -26.39
CA VAL A 17 -50.08 -42.62 -27.58
C VAL A 17 -49.69 -41.27 -28.20
N ILE A 18 -49.74 -41.19 -29.53
CA ILE A 18 -49.53 -39.97 -30.32
C ILE A 18 -50.77 -39.08 -30.25
N VAL A 19 -50.65 -37.87 -29.71
CA VAL A 19 -51.57 -36.76 -29.97
C VAL A 19 -50.74 -35.58 -30.48
N GLY A 20 -50.97 -35.22 -31.74
CA GLY A 20 -50.31 -34.11 -32.41
C GLY A 20 -50.81 -32.77 -31.88
N GLY A 21 -49.89 -31.98 -31.34
CA GLY A 21 -50.07 -30.56 -31.09
C GLY A 21 -48.83 -29.82 -31.60
N ASN A 22 -49.03 -28.80 -32.43
CA ASN A 22 -47.97 -27.95 -32.94
C ASN A 22 -47.26 -27.25 -31.77
N ALA A 23 -46.05 -27.71 -31.45
CA ALA A 23 -45.19 -27.07 -30.46
C ALA A 23 -44.55 -25.83 -31.08
N MET A 24 -44.87 -24.67 -30.51
CA MET A 24 -44.04 -23.46 -30.57
C MET A 24 -42.60 -23.82 -30.15
N ALA A 25 -41.59 -23.24 -30.80
CA ALA A 25 -40.18 -23.46 -30.49
C ALA A 25 -39.90 -23.29 -28.98
N ALA A 26 -39.45 -24.36 -28.33
CA ALA A 26 -39.16 -24.38 -26.90
C ALA A 26 -37.98 -23.46 -26.58
N SER A 27 -38.13 -22.59 -25.59
CA SER A 27 -36.98 -22.06 -24.86
C SER A 27 -36.22 -23.26 -24.31
N GLY A 28 -34.93 -23.39 -24.60
CA GLY A 28 -34.13 -24.47 -24.01
C GLY A 28 -34.18 -24.48 -22.48
N ASP A 29 -34.25 -25.66 -21.89
CA ASP A 29 -34.25 -25.81 -20.44
C ASP A 29 -32.90 -25.33 -19.88
N LEU A 30 -32.95 -24.27 -19.07
CA LEU A 30 -31.77 -23.69 -18.43
C LEU A 30 -31.40 -24.51 -17.20
N LEU A 31 -30.20 -25.06 -17.19
CA LEU A 31 -29.60 -25.78 -16.07
C LEU A 31 -28.67 -24.86 -15.27
N ASN A 32 -28.42 -25.21 -14.01
CA ASN A 32 -27.35 -24.59 -13.21
C ASN A 32 -26.11 -25.48 -13.28
N ALA A 33 -25.02 -24.94 -13.81
CA ALA A 33 -23.69 -25.52 -13.64
C ALA A 33 -23.15 -25.08 -12.28
N ILE A 34 -23.02 -26.01 -11.34
CA ILE A 34 -22.70 -25.74 -9.92
C ILE A 34 -21.21 -26.00 -9.68
N GLU A 35 -20.54 -25.05 -9.04
CA GLU A 35 -19.13 -25.17 -8.67
C GLU A 35 -18.94 -25.83 -7.29
N TYR A 36 -18.00 -26.78 -7.26
CA TYR A 36 -17.51 -27.46 -6.06
C TYR A 36 -16.00 -27.25 -5.93
N TYR A 37 -15.52 -27.22 -4.69
CA TYR A 37 -14.12 -27.06 -4.36
C TYR A 37 -13.66 -28.19 -3.42
N TYR A 38 -12.45 -28.70 -3.66
CA TYR A 38 -11.77 -29.64 -2.78
C TYR A 38 -10.48 -29.04 -2.23
N GLN A 39 -10.52 -28.62 -0.97
CA GLN A 39 -9.43 -27.92 -0.28
C GLN A 39 -8.10 -28.67 -0.28
N LYS A 40 -8.08 -30.01 -0.11
CA LYS A 40 -6.80 -30.76 -0.06
C LYS A 40 -6.05 -30.76 -1.39
N LEU A 41 -6.77 -30.67 -2.50
CA LEU A 41 -6.20 -30.60 -3.85
C LEU A 41 -6.08 -29.15 -4.34
N ASP A 42 -6.78 -28.20 -3.71
CA ASP A 42 -7.06 -26.86 -4.25
C ASP A 42 -7.64 -26.94 -5.68
N HIS A 43 -8.58 -27.88 -5.89
CA HIS A 43 -9.21 -28.13 -7.19
C HIS A 43 -10.66 -27.68 -7.21
N TYR A 44 -11.06 -27.12 -8.35
CA TYR A 44 -12.45 -26.78 -8.67
C TYR A 44 -13.04 -27.81 -9.64
N PHE A 45 -14.34 -28.05 -9.51
CA PHE A 45 -15.15 -28.90 -10.38
C PHE A 45 -16.49 -28.23 -10.63
N VAL A 46 -17.00 -28.31 -11.86
CA VAL A 46 -18.29 -27.75 -12.25
C VAL A 46 -19.11 -28.82 -12.95
N THR A 47 -20.39 -28.97 -12.59
CA THR A 47 -21.31 -29.86 -13.27
C THR A 47 -22.73 -29.31 -13.31
N ALA A 48 -23.43 -29.59 -14.41
CA ALA A 48 -24.88 -29.36 -14.56
C ALA A 48 -25.67 -30.68 -14.53
N ASP A 49 -24.99 -31.83 -14.42
CA ASP A 49 -25.64 -33.14 -14.38
C ASP A 49 -26.27 -33.38 -13.00
N ALA A 50 -27.57 -33.65 -12.99
CA ALA A 50 -28.33 -33.79 -11.75
C ALA A 50 -27.87 -34.98 -10.89
N HIS A 51 -27.37 -36.06 -11.50
CA HIS A 51 -26.87 -37.22 -10.77
C HIS A 51 -25.49 -36.94 -10.15
N GLU A 52 -24.61 -36.25 -10.88
CA GLU A 52 -23.32 -35.80 -10.33
C GLU A 52 -23.50 -34.83 -9.17
N ILE A 53 -24.41 -33.86 -9.32
CA ILE A 53 -24.78 -32.90 -8.26
C ILE A 53 -25.29 -33.64 -7.03
N SER A 54 -26.25 -34.56 -7.20
CA SER A 54 -26.82 -35.34 -6.10
C SER A 54 -25.76 -36.18 -5.37
N ALA A 55 -24.84 -36.83 -6.12
CA ALA A 55 -23.76 -37.62 -5.51
C ALA A 55 -22.75 -36.76 -4.73
N LEU A 56 -22.42 -35.57 -5.23
CA LEU A 56 -21.53 -34.62 -4.54
C LEU A 56 -22.18 -34.06 -3.27
N ASP A 57 -23.46 -33.67 -3.35
CA ASP A 57 -24.22 -33.17 -2.21
C ASP A 57 -24.46 -34.23 -1.13
N ALA A 58 -24.65 -35.49 -1.54
CA ALA A 58 -24.76 -36.62 -0.63
C ALA A 58 -23.42 -37.02 0.00
N GLY A 59 -22.31 -36.37 -0.35
CA GLY A 59 -20.98 -36.66 0.19
C GLY A 59 -20.38 -37.98 -0.30
N MET A 60 -20.87 -38.53 -1.42
CA MET A 60 -20.35 -39.78 -2.01
C MET A 60 -18.88 -39.66 -2.44
N PHE A 61 -18.42 -38.43 -2.68
CA PHE A 61 -17.02 -38.08 -2.95
C PHE A 61 -16.48 -37.18 -1.81
N PRO A 62 -15.92 -37.75 -0.74
CA PRO A 62 -15.48 -36.99 0.42
C PRO A 62 -14.48 -35.88 0.06
N GLY A 63 -14.72 -34.68 0.58
CA GLY A 63 -13.82 -33.52 0.46
C GLY A 63 -14.28 -32.43 -0.52
N TRP A 64 -15.25 -32.72 -1.40
CA TRP A 64 -15.87 -31.73 -2.28
C TRP A 64 -16.98 -30.97 -1.56
N GLN A 65 -16.99 -29.65 -1.70
CA GLN A 65 -18.00 -28.77 -1.10
C GLN A 65 -18.47 -27.72 -2.11
N ARG A 66 -19.76 -27.39 -2.11
CA ARG A 66 -20.29 -26.28 -2.93
C ARG A 66 -19.60 -24.98 -2.56
N THR A 67 -19.19 -24.19 -3.55
CA THR A 67 -18.57 -22.87 -3.32
C THR A 67 -19.59 -21.75 -3.16
N GLY A 68 -20.85 -22.01 -3.55
CA GLY A 68 -21.90 -21.00 -3.67
C GLY A 68 -21.94 -20.32 -5.05
N PHE A 69 -20.92 -20.55 -5.90
CA PHE A 69 -20.91 -20.06 -7.28
C PHE A 69 -21.58 -21.04 -8.24
N SER A 70 -22.29 -20.50 -9.22
CA SER A 70 -22.89 -21.25 -10.32
C SER A 70 -23.12 -20.31 -11.50
N PHE A 71 -23.33 -20.89 -12.68
CA PHE A 71 -23.77 -20.15 -13.87
C PHE A 71 -24.79 -20.96 -14.65
N LYS A 72 -25.47 -20.29 -15.59
CA LYS A 72 -26.49 -20.93 -16.42
C LYS A 72 -25.85 -21.63 -17.61
N VAL A 73 -26.40 -22.78 -17.98
CA VAL A 73 -26.09 -23.50 -19.22
C VAL A 73 -27.39 -24.01 -19.82
N LEU A 74 -27.38 -24.37 -21.09
CA LEU A 74 -28.54 -25.00 -21.73
C LEU A 74 -28.40 -26.53 -21.65
N ASP A 75 -29.53 -27.20 -21.45
CA ASP A 75 -29.59 -28.66 -21.45
C ASP A 75 -29.04 -29.23 -22.79
N PRO A 76 -28.20 -30.27 -22.78
CA PRO A 76 -27.69 -30.96 -23.96
C PRO A 76 -28.72 -31.29 -25.06
N ILE A 77 -30.00 -31.50 -24.71
CA ILE A 77 -31.07 -31.85 -25.66
C ILE A 77 -31.76 -30.63 -26.29
N THR A 78 -31.42 -29.43 -25.82
CA THR A 78 -31.99 -28.17 -26.30
C THR A 78 -31.64 -27.92 -27.76
N ALA A 79 -32.66 -27.70 -28.60
CA ALA A 79 -32.49 -27.26 -29.99
C ALA A 79 -32.48 -25.74 -30.10
N VAL A 80 -31.33 -25.10 -29.83
CA VAL A 80 -31.14 -23.64 -29.96
C VAL A 80 -29.99 -23.36 -30.93
N ALA A 81 -30.14 -22.33 -31.79
CA ALA A 81 -29.09 -21.91 -32.71
C ALA A 81 -27.99 -21.12 -31.97
N ASN A 82 -26.78 -21.07 -32.55
CA ASN A 82 -25.63 -20.30 -32.04
C ASN A 82 -25.08 -20.72 -30.66
N VAL A 83 -25.31 -21.96 -30.26
CA VAL A 83 -24.68 -22.57 -29.08
C VAL A 83 -23.79 -23.74 -29.50
N SER A 84 -22.79 -24.04 -28.69
CA SER A 84 -21.81 -25.09 -28.92
C SER A 84 -21.84 -26.12 -27.77
N PRO A 85 -21.76 -27.42 -28.07
CA PRO A 85 -21.63 -28.45 -27.07
C PRO A 85 -20.27 -28.39 -26.38
N VAL A 86 -20.28 -28.45 -25.05
CA VAL A 86 -19.07 -28.46 -24.24
C VAL A 86 -18.54 -29.88 -24.12
N CYS A 87 -17.32 -30.09 -24.59
CA CYS A 87 -16.59 -31.31 -24.35
C CYS A 87 -15.97 -31.31 -22.94
N ARG A 88 -15.98 -32.47 -22.28
CA ARG A 88 -15.36 -32.70 -20.98
C ARG A 88 -14.29 -33.79 -21.08
N PHE A 89 -13.14 -33.54 -20.48
CA PHE A 89 -12.05 -34.49 -20.34
C PHE A 89 -11.69 -34.67 -18.87
N TYR A 90 -11.28 -35.88 -18.51
CA TYR A 90 -10.69 -36.19 -17.21
C TYR A 90 -9.19 -36.42 -17.36
N GLY A 91 -8.39 -35.69 -16.58
CA GLY A 91 -6.95 -35.89 -16.50
C GLY A 91 -6.62 -37.19 -15.79
N SER A 92 -5.81 -38.04 -16.40
CA SER A 92 -5.44 -39.35 -15.85
C SER A 92 -4.57 -39.21 -14.58
N PRO A 93 -4.98 -39.79 -13.44
CA PRO A 93 -4.14 -39.87 -12.23
C PRO A 93 -2.81 -40.56 -12.44
N ALA A 94 -2.75 -41.52 -13.37
CA ALA A 94 -1.49 -42.18 -13.73
C ALA A 94 -0.50 -41.22 -14.43
N ALA A 95 -0.99 -40.12 -15.00
CA ALA A 95 -0.18 -39.05 -15.58
C ALA A 95 0.05 -37.88 -14.59
N GLY A 96 -0.32 -38.05 -13.31
CA GLY A 96 -0.18 -37.01 -12.29
C GLY A 96 -1.27 -35.94 -12.29
N LEU A 97 -2.35 -36.13 -13.06
CA LEU A 97 -3.51 -35.22 -13.11
C LEU A 97 -4.66 -35.73 -12.23
N ASP A 98 -5.52 -34.88 -11.71
CA ASP A 98 -6.81 -35.31 -11.14
C ASP A 98 -7.83 -34.19 -11.23
N SER A 99 -8.12 -33.80 -12.47
CA SER A 99 -8.93 -32.63 -12.78
C SER A 99 -9.75 -32.82 -14.05
N HIS A 100 -10.68 -31.89 -14.25
CA HIS A 100 -11.49 -31.84 -15.46
C HIS A 100 -11.11 -30.63 -16.30
N PHE A 101 -11.17 -30.83 -17.62
CA PHE A 101 -11.03 -29.77 -18.61
C PHE A 101 -12.29 -29.68 -19.48
N TYR A 102 -12.73 -28.46 -19.72
CA TYR A 102 -13.94 -28.13 -20.47
C TYR A 102 -13.62 -27.15 -21.60
N SER A 103 -14.19 -27.41 -22.78
CA SER A 103 -14.15 -26.49 -23.91
C SER A 103 -15.44 -26.51 -24.72
N ALA A 104 -15.90 -25.33 -25.12
CA ALA A 104 -16.99 -25.15 -26.08
C ALA A 104 -16.46 -25.05 -27.52
N SER A 105 -15.14 -25.01 -27.73
CA SER A 105 -14.51 -24.87 -29.05
C SER A 105 -14.29 -26.25 -29.67
N PRO A 106 -14.96 -26.60 -30.79
CA PRO A 106 -14.77 -27.90 -31.43
C PRO A 106 -13.30 -28.14 -31.84
N SER A 107 -12.61 -27.08 -32.25
CA SER A 107 -11.20 -27.12 -32.59
C SER A 107 -10.32 -27.42 -31.38
N GLU A 108 -10.57 -26.79 -30.23
CA GLU A 108 -9.83 -27.06 -28.98
C GLU A 108 -10.10 -28.49 -28.50
N CYS A 109 -11.36 -28.94 -28.51
CA CYS A 109 -11.72 -30.32 -28.17
C CYS A 109 -10.96 -31.35 -29.03
N ASN A 110 -10.84 -31.11 -30.33
CA ASN A 110 -10.11 -31.99 -31.24
C ASN A 110 -8.59 -31.93 -31.00
N LEU A 111 -8.03 -30.75 -30.73
CA LEU A 111 -6.61 -30.60 -30.43
C LEU A 111 -6.22 -31.30 -29.13
N VAL A 112 -7.06 -31.27 -28.09
CA VAL A 112 -6.78 -32.00 -26.84
C VAL A 112 -6.71 -33.51 -27.08
N LYS A 113 -7.66 -34.07 -27.85
CA LYS A 113 -7.65 -35.48 -28.25
C LYS A 113 -6.38 -35.88 -29.00
N GLN A 114 -5.90 -35.01 -29.89
CA GLN A 114 -4.74 -35.29 -30.73
C GLN A 114 -3.40 -35.11 -30.00
N ARG A 115 -3.27 -34.06 -29.18
CA ARG A 115 -1.99 -33.68 -28.56
C ARG A 115 -1.71 -34.40 -27.24
N PHE A 116 -2.75 -34.87 -26.54
CA PHE A 116 -2.60 -35.47 -25.21
C PHE A 116 -3.23 -36.87 -25.08
N PRO A 117 -2.96 -37.80 -26.01
CA PRO A 117 -3.52 -39.14 -25.95
C PRO A 117 -3.09 -39.86 -24.67
N GLY A 118 -4.04 -40.48 -23.97
CA GLY A 118 -3.78 -41.23 -22.73
C GLY A 118 -3.54 -40.38 -21.47
N VAL A 119 -3.37 -39.07 -21.62
CA VAL A 119 -3.19 -38.11 -20.50
C VAL A 119 -4.52 -37.41 -20.20
N TRP A 120 -5.18 -36.85 -21.22
CA TRP A 120 -6.53 -36.30 -21.12
C TRP A 120 -7.54 -37.27 -21.73
N LEU A 121 -8.32 -37.93 -20.87
CA LEU A 121 -9.29 -38.93 -21.27
C LEU A 121 -10.61 -38.25 -21.63
N PHE A 122 -11.05 -38.41 -22.88
CA PHE A 122 -12.34 -37.88 -23.33
C PHE A 122 -13.50 -38.58 -22.58
N GLU A 123 -14.35 -37.79 -21.93
CA GLU A 123 -15.52 -38.30 -21.21
C GLU A 123 -16.81 -38.10 -21.99
N SER A 124 -17.07 -36.87 -22.45
CA SER A 124 -18.26 -36.53 -23.21
C SER A 124 -17.98 -35.37 -24.17
N GLY A 125 -18.71 -35.36 -25.28
CA GLY A 125 -18.69 -34.26 -26.25
C GLY A 125 -19.74 -33.19 -26.00
N ASN A 126 -20.66 -33.41 -25.06
CA ASN A 126 -21.80 -32.53 -24.81
C ASN A 126 -22.28 -32.69 -23.35
N VAL A 127 -21.57 -32.10 -22.38
CA VAL A 127 -22.01 -32.10 -20.97
C VAL A 127 -23.03 -31.01 -20.67
N PHE A 128 -23.07 -29.97 -21.50
CA PHE A 128 -24.07 -28.90 -21.56
C PHE A 128 -23.78 -28.02 -22.79
N LEU A 129 -24.72 -27.12 -23.13
CA LEU A 129 -24.60 -26.17 -24.23
C LEU A 129 -24.35 -24.74 -23.71
N VAL A 130 -23.44 -24.00 -24.36
CA VAL A 130 -23.13 -22.58 -24.10
C VAL A 130 -22.86 -21.83 -25.41
N GLY A 131 -22.89 -20.51 -25.40
CA GLY A 131 -22.41 -19.71 -26.53
C GLY A 131 -20.88 -19.70 -26.63
N LEU A 132 -20.36 -19.42 -27.82
CA LEU A 132 -18.94 -19.09 -28.02
C LEU A 132 -18.76 -17.56 -28.06
N PRO A 133 -17.69 -17.02 -27.45
CA PRO A 133 -17.34 -15.62 -27.62
C PRO A 133 -16.89 -15.34 -29.06
N ASP A 134 -16.95 -14.09 -29.46
CA ASP A 134 -16.32 -13.62 -30.70
C ASP A 134 -14.79 -13.91 -30.65
N PRO A 135 -14.23 -14.63 -31.62
CA PRO A 135 -12.82 -15.02 -31.57
C PRO A 135 -11.82 -13.86 -31.63
N ALA A 136 -12.21 -12.70 -32.16
CA ALA A 136 -11.34 -11.55 -32.34
C ALA A 136 -11.30 -10.66 -31.09
N ASN A 137 -12.44 -10.44 -30.42
CA ASN A 137 -12.53 -9.52 -29.29
C ASN A 137 -12.98 -10.16 -27.97
N GLY A 138 -13.41 -11.43 -27.97
CA GLY A 138 -13.86 -12.14 -26.77
C GLY A 138 -15.24 -11.73 -26.28
N HIS A 139 -16.01 -10.95 -27.05
CA HIS A 139 -17.33 -10.52 -26.64
C HIS A 139 -18.36 -11.63 -26.75
N CYS A 140 -19.19 -11.76 -25.72
CA CYS A 140 -20.36 -12.61 -25.74
C CYS A 140 -21.52 -11.95 -26.48
N GLN A 141 -22.34 -12.77 -27.16
CA GLN A 141 -23.54 -12.29 -27.85
C GLN A 141 -24.50 -11.60 -26.87
N SER A 142 -25.29 -10.65 -27.37
CA SER A 142 -26.28 -9.94 -26.55
C SER A 142 -27.21 -10.93 -25.83
N GLY A 143 -27.45 -10.69 -24.53
CA GLY A 143 -28.25 -11.59 -23.69
C GLY A 143 -27.49 -12.80 -23.14
N THR A 144 -26.17 -12.85 -23.29
CA THR A 144 -25.31 -13.88 -22.66
C THR A 144 -24.23 -13.23 -21.80
N ALA A 145 -23.73 -13.95 -20.80
CA ALA A 145 -22.71 -13.48 -19.86
C ALA A 145 -21.36 -14.20 -20.11
N PRO A 146 -20.21 -13.54 -19.95
CA PRO A 146 -18.91 -14.18 -20.11
C PRO A 146 -18.69 -15.27 -19.06
N ILE A 147 -18.17 -16.41 -19.49
CA ILE A 147 -17.59 -17.44 -18.62
C ILE A 147 -16.09 -17.37 -18.80
N TYR A 148 -15.42 -17.06 -17.70
CA TYR A 148 -13.98 -16.94 -17.57
C TYR A 148 -13.36 -18.28 -17.18
N ARG A 149 -12.22 -18.64 -17.80
CA ARG A 149 -11.42 -19.83 -17.48
C ARG A 149 -10.07 -19.41 -16.89
N SER A 150 -9.72 -19.97 -15.73
CA SER A 150 -8.43 -19.73 -15.07
C SER A 150 -7.72 -21.06 -14.81
N TRP A 151 -6.54 -21.24 -15.39
CA TRP A 151 -5.68 -22.41 -15.22
C TRP A 151 -4.66 -22.21 -14.09
N ASN A 152 -4.50 -23.17 -13.19
CA ASN A 152 -3.61 -23.04 -12.03
C ASN A 152 -2.10 -23.10 -12.35
N GLY A 153 -1.70 -23.47 -13.58
CA GLY A 153 -0.29 -23.54 -13.98
C GLY A 153 0.55 -24.62 -13.28
N ARG A 154 -0.08 -25.55 -12.55
CA ARG A 154 0.59 -26.60 -11.77
C ARG A 154 0.68 -27.91 -12.57
N THR A 155 1.54 -28.83 -12.11
CA THR A 155 1.69 -30.17 -12.74
C THR A 155 0.45 -31.04 -12.64
N ASP A 156 -0.35 -30.87 -11.57
CA ASP A 156 -1.61 -31.59 -11.38
C ASP A 156 -2.77 -31.02 -12.21
N SER A 157 -2.59 -29.80 -12.72
CA SER A 157 -3.46 -29.01 -13.59
C SER A 157 -4.90 -28.88 -13.10
N ASN A 158 -5.43 -27.68 -12.94
CA ASN A 158 -6.86 -27.48 -12.66
C ASN A 158 -7.34 -26.18 -13.30
N HIS A 159 -8.58 -26.19 -13.79
CA HIS A 159 -9.23 -25.04 -14.40
C HIS A 159 -10.45 -24.65 -13.57
N ARG A 160 -10.57 -23.37 -13.25
CA ARG A 160 -11.76 -22.78 -12.62
C ARG A 160 -12.59 -22.03 -13.67
N TYR A 161 -13.91 -22.16 -13.59
CA TYR A 161 -14.86 -21.53 -14.52
C TYR A 161 -15.84 -20.66 -13.75
N THR A 162 -15.96 -19.38 -14.10
CA THR A 162 -16.80 -18.42 -13.37
C THR A 162 -17.38 -17.37 -14.30
N THR A 163 -18.56 -16.83 -13.97
CA THR A 163 -19.12 -15.63 -14.63
C THR A 163 -18.78 -14.34 -13.89
N ASP A 164 -18.17 -14.44 -12.71
CA ASP A 164 -17.79 -13.30 -11.88
C ASP A 164 -16.37 -12.82 -12.23
N PRO A 165 -16.20 -11.59 -12.78
CA PRO A 165 -14.89 -11.06 -13.14
C PRO A 165 -13.99 -10.83 -11.92
N THR A 166 -14.56 -10.56 -10.75
CA THR A 166 -13.80 -10.40 -9.51
C THR A 166 -13.19 -11.72 -9.06
N VAL A 167 -13.91 -12.82 -9.25
CA VAL A 167 -13.39 -14.17 -9.00
C VAL A 167 -12.23 -14.46 -9.94
N GLN A 168 -12.34 -14.21 -11.25
CA GLN A 168 -11.23 -14.40 -12.18
C GLN A 168 -10.00 -13.57 -11.77
N GLN A 169 -10.19 -12.29 -11.45
CA GLN A 169 -9.10 -11.41 -11.01
C GLN A 169 -8.43 -11.91 -9.72
N SER A 170 -9.21 -12.48 -8.79
CA SER A 170 -8.66 -13.10 -7.58
C SER A 170 -7.83 -14.35 -7.87
N MET A 171 -8.21 -15.15 -8.88
CA MET A 171 -7.45 -16.33 -9.29
C MET A 171 -6.14 -15.90 -9.97
N ILE A 172 -6.18 -14.88 -10.83
CA ILE A 172 -4.98 -14.29 -11.45
C ILE A 172 -4.02 -13.77 -10.37
N ALA A 173 -4.55 -13.06 -9.36
CA ALA A 173 -3.76 -12.59 -8.22
C ALA A 173 -3.14 -13.74 -7.41
N ARG A 174 -3.76 -14.93 -7.43
CA ARG A 174 -3.22 -16.18 -6.85
C ARG A 174 -2.26 -16.93 -7.78
N GLY A 175 -1.89 -16.36 -8.93
CA GLY A 175 -0.93 -16.94 -9.88
C GLY A 175 -1.56 -17.81 -10.97
N TYR A 176 -2.89 -17.84 -11.10
CA TYR A 176 -3.56 -18.57 -12.19
C TYR A 176 -3.43 -17.81 -13.52
N ILE A 177 -3.39 -18.55 -14.62
CA ILE A 177 -3.32 -18.04 -15.98
C ILE A 177 -4.73 -17.95 -16.54
N ALA A 178 -5.15 -16.76 -17.00
CA ALA A 178 -6.44 -16.58 -17.65
C ALA A 178 -6.39 -17.08 -19.10
N GLU A 179 -7.43 -17.81 -19.53
CA GLU A 179 -7.50 -18.43 -20.86
C GLU A 179 -8.81 -18.07 -21.57
N GLY A 180 -8.73 -17.90 -22.89
CA GLY A 180 -9.91 -17.64 -23.72
C GLY A 180 -9.61 -16.69 -24.89
N TYR A 181 -10.67 -16.07 -25.39
CA TYR A 181 -10.67 -15.11 -26.49
C TYR A 181 -10.71 -13.67 -25.96
N GLY A 182 -10.18 -12.72 -26.73
CA GLY A 182 -10.18 -11.30 -26.37
C GLY A 182 -8.91 -10.82 -25.67
N PRO A 183 -8.97 -9.66 -24.98
CA PRO A 183 -7.78 -9.01 -24.43
C PRO A 183 -7.08 -9.87 -23.36
N PRO A 184 -5.73 -9.88 -23.29
CA PRO A 184 -4.99 -10.72 -22.33
C PRO A 184 -5.31 -10.46 -20.86
N SER A 185 -5.83 -9.27 -20.53
CA SER A 185 -6.17 -8.89 -19.16
C SER A 185 -7.40 -9.64 -18.63
N MET A 186 -8.37 -9.97 -19.49
CA MET A 186 -9.64 -10.60 -19.11
C MET A 186 -10.20 -11.42 -20.29
N PRO A 187 -9.53 -12.51 -20.71
CA PRO A 187 -10.01 -13.35 -21.81
C PRO A 187 -11.26 -14.14 -21.40
N VAL A 188 -12.18 -14.33 -22.35
CA VAL A 188 -13.46 -15.02 -22.17
C VAL A 188 -13.40 -16.39 -22.85
N ALA A 189 -13.70 -17.46 -22.13
CA ALA A 189 -13.62 -18.82 -22.67
C ALA A 189 -14.94 -19.29 -23.30
N MET A 190 -16.07 -18.93 -22.70
CA MET A 190 -17.41 -19.34 -23.14
C MET A 190 -18.43 -18.25 -22.81
N CYS A 191 -19.68 -18.40 -23.26
CA CYS A 191 -20.77 -17.48 -22.96
C CYS A 191 -21.97 -18.21 -22.34
N SER A 192 -22.25 -17.91 -21.06
CA SER A 192 -23.41 -18.41 -20.33
C SER A 192 -24.70 -17.83 -20.94
N PRO A 193 -25.72 -18.63 -21.28
CA PRO A 193 -27.05 -18.12 -21.62
C PRO A 193 -27.58 -17.25 -20.47
N GLY A 194 -28.10 -16.06 -20.78
CA GLY A 194 -28.74 -15.20 -19.81
C GLY A 194 -30.21 -15.59 -19.60
N THR A 195 -30.66 -15.58 -18.34
CA THR A 195 -32.09 -15.39 -18.05
C THR A 195 -32.42 -13.92 -18.31
N ALA A 196 -32.96 -13.59 -19.50
CA ALA A 196 -33.41 -12.25 -19.92
C ALA A 196 -32.41 -11.10 -19.69
N ALA A 197 -31.99 -10.41 -20.76
CA ALA A 197 -31.13 -9.24 -20.64
C ALA A 197 -31.75 -8.23 -19.64
N ALA A 198 -31.01 -7.92 -18.56
CA ALA A 198 -31.40 -6.95 -17.55
C ALA A 198 -30.65 -5.62 -17.79
N PRO A 199 -31.18 -4.48 -17.33
CA PRO A 199 -30.39 -3.26 -17.24
C PRO A 199 -29.12 -3.50 -16.41
N PRO A 200 -28.00 -2.83 -16.71
CA PRO A 200 -26.74 -3.06 -16.02
C PRO A 200 -26.83 -2.65 -14.55
N SER A 201 -26.03 -3.25 -13.68
CA SER A 201 -25.76 -2.80 -12.32
C SER A 201 -24.40 -2.13 -12.29
N CYS A 202 -24.36 -0.89 -11.79
CA CYS A 202 -23.15 -0.09 -11.74
C CYS A 202 -22.71 0.16 -10.29
N SER A 203 -21.42 0.18 -10.07
CA SER A 203 -20.78 0.71 -8.87
C SER A 203 -19.77 1.79 -9.26
N LEU A 204 -19.45 2.68 -8.32
CA LEU A 204 -18.60 3.84 -8.58
C LEU A 204 -17.39 3.83 -7.64
N VAL A 205 -16.20 3.97 -8.21
CA VAL A 205 -14.94 4.07 -7.47
C VAL A 205 -14.15 5.32 -7.88
N THR A 206 -13.22 5.74 -7.04
CA THR A 206 -12.30 6.85 -7.32
C THR A 206 -10.87 6.49 -6.93
N ASN A 207 -9.89 7.13 -7.57
CA ASN A 207 -8.49 7.00 -7.17
C ASN A 207 -8.15 7.73 -5.87
N ASP A 208 -8.97 8.72 -5.47
CA ASP A 208 -8.77 9.49 -4.24
C ASP A 208 -10.14 9.90 -3.64
N PRO A 209 -10.57 9.30 -2.51
CA PRO A 209 -11.84 9.64 -1.87
C PRO A 209 -11.78 10.92 -1.02
N ALA A 210 -10.59 11.48 -0.77
CA ALA A 210 -10.39 12.67 0.05
C ALA A 210 -9.40 13.69 -0.56
N PRO A 211 -9.61 14.12 -1.82
CA PRO A 211 -8.68 15.01 -2.53
C PRO A 211 -8.69 16.43 -1.96
N PHE A 212 -7.61 17.19 -2.21
CA PHE A 212 -7.62 18.62 -1.95
C PHE A 212 -8.38 19.38 -3.04
N VAL A 213 -9.03 20.49 -2.67
CA VAL A 213 -9.64 21.41 -3.65
C VAL A 213 -8.64 21.85 -4.73
N GLY A 214 -9.11 21.94 -5.97
CA GLY A 214 -8.30 22.27 -7.15
C GLY A 214 -7.56 21.08 -7.78
N SER A 215 -7.46 19.94 -7.10
CA SER A 215 -6.88 18.72 -7.69
C SER A 215 -7.87 17.99 -8.62
N SER A 216 -7.36 17.09 -9.45
CA SER A 216 -8.16 16.26 -10.34
C SER A 216 -8.21 14.83 -9.84
N ILE A 217 -9.42 14.29 -9.71
CA ILE A 217 -9.66 12.88 -9.45
C ILE A 217 -10.22 12.21 -10.70
N THR A 218 -9.99 10.90 -10.79
CA THR A 218 -10.63 10.02 -11.77
C THR A 218 -11.70 9.20 -11.06
N LEU A 219 -12.89 9.20 -11.64
CA LEU A 219 -14.04 8.41 -11.23
C LEU A 219 -14.26 7.32 -12.28
N ASN A 220 -14.40 6.07 -11.84
CA ASN A 220 -14.59 4.93 -12.73
C ASN A 220 -15.90 4.21 -12.39
N ALA A 221 -16.77 4.09 -13.40
CA ALA A 221 -17.97 3.29 -13.34
C ALA A 221 -17.62 1.82 -13.65
N LEU A 222 -17.87 0.94 -12.70
CA LEU A 222 -17.74 -0.50 -12.84
C LEU A 222 -19.15 -1.06 -13.04
N CYS A 223 -19.53 -1.30 -14.28
CA CYS A 223 -20.85 -1.79 -14.66
C CYS A 223 -20.78 -3.20 -15.22
N ASP A 224 -21.71 -4.06 -14.81
CA ASP A 224 -21.96 -5.34 -15.46
C ASP A 224 -22.82 -5.13 -16.74
N GLY A 225 -23.30 -6.23 -17.33
CA GLY A 225 -24.35 -6.16 -18.36
C GLY A 225 -23.98 -5.42 -19.65
N ASN A 226 -22.69 -5.20 -19.90
CA ASN A 226 -22.14 -4.50 -21.07
C ASN A 226 -22.75 -3.10 -21.29
N ALA A 227 -22.68 -2.23 -20.28
CA ALA A 227 -23.08 -0.83 -20.42
C ALA A 227 -22.28 -0.11 -21.52
N THR A 228 -22.98 0.49 -22.48
CA THR A 228 -22.42 1.18 -23.65
C THR A 228 -22.50 2.70 -23.54
N THR A 229 -23.37 3.24 -22.69
CA THR A 229 -23.50 4.68 -22.44
C THR A 229 -23.49 4.98 -20.95
N TYR A 230 -22.98 6.17 -20.58
CA TYR A 230 -22.81 6.59 -19.19
C TYR A 230 -23.29 8.03 -19.04
N THR A 231 -24.20 8.24 -18.09
CA THR A 231 -24.68 9.57 -17.72
C THR A 231 -24.13 9.93 -16.34
N TRP A 232 -23.23 10.90 -16.30
CA TRP A 232 -22.56 11.34 -15.09
C TRP A 232 -23.23 12.59 -14.49
N THR A 233 -23.28 12.66 -13.17
CA THR A 233 -23.63 13.88 -12.41
C THR A 233 -22.48 14.22 -11.47
N GLY A 234 -22.11 15.50 -11.42
CA GLY A 234 -20.94 15.99 -10.67
C GLY A 234 -19.67 16.10 -11.52
N CYS A 235 -19.63 15.49 -12.70
CA CYS A 235 -18.57 15.61 -13.70
C CYS A 235 -19.12 15.33 -15.11
N THR A 236 -18.36 15.62 -16.16
CA THR A 236 -18.80 15.47 -17.55
C THR A 236 -17.98 14.41 -18.27
N SER A 237 -18.63 13.32 -18.69
CA SER A 237 -18.07 12.28 -19.55
C SER A 237 -19.20 11.49 -20.21
N THR A 238 -18.89 10.82 -21.33
CA THR A 238 -19.77 9.85 -22.00
C THR A 238 -19.25 8.41 -21.89
N GLY A 239 -18.04 8.22 -21.35
CA GLY A 239 -17.42 6.91 -21.15
C GLY A 239 -17.55 6.41 -19.71
N SER A 240 -16.99 5.22 -19.45
CA SER A 240 -16.95 4.59 -18.13
C SER A 240 -16.02 5.28 -17.11
N SER A 241 -15.31 6.33 -17.53
CA SER A 241 -14.44 7.12 -16.68
C SER A 241 -14.74 8.61 -16.81
N CYS A 242 -14.61 9.35 -15.72
CA CYS A 242 -14.90 10.78 -15.64
C CYS A 242 -13.86 11.49 -14.76
N ILE A 243 -13.35 12.64 -15.21
CA ILE A 243 -12.42 13.45 -14.41
C ILE A 243 -13.21 14.55 -13.71
N ALA A 244 -12.96 14.73 -12.41
CA ALA A 244 -13.61 15.75 -11.60
C ALA A 244 -12.62 16.60 -10.82
N THR A 245 -12.99 17.87 -10.60
CA THR A 245 -12.28 18.83 -9.75
C THR A 245 -13.31 19.61 -8.95
N SER A 246 -12.99 20.00 -7.72
CA SER A 246 -13.82 20.93 -6.94
C SER A 246 -13.02 22.12 -6.43
N SER A 247 -13.61 23.30 -6.46
CA SER A 247 -13.05 24.53 -5.88
C SER A 247 -13.57 24.81 -4.46
N ILE A 248 -14.44 23.95 -3.92
CA ILE A 248 -15.11 24.18 -2.64
C ILE A 248 -14.92 22.94 -1.75
N THR A 249 -14.50 23.18 -0.50
CA THR A 249 -14.36 22.16 0.53
C THR A 249 -15.69 21.51 0.91
N GLY A 250 -15.66 20.23 1.24
CA GLY A 250 -16.79 19.48 1.77
C GLY A 250 -17.18 18.30 0.88
N PRO A 251 -18.25 17.57 1.28
CA PRO A 251 -18.72 16.43 0.51
C PRO A 251 -19.27 16.86 -0.85
N ARG A 252 -18.85 16.16 -1.89
CA ARG A 252 -19.43 16.21 -3.24
C ARG A 252 -19.88 14.82 -3.62
N THR A 253 -21.14 14.72 -4.01
CA THR A 253 -21.71 13.47 -4.49
C THR A 253 -21.56 13.38 -6.00
N TYR A 254 -20.95 12.29 -6.45
CA TYR A 254 -20.85 11.93 -7.86
C TYR A 254 -21.72 10.73 -8.10
N THR A 255 -22.42 10.73 -9.23
CA THR A 255 -23.28 9.62 -9.57
C THR A 255 -23.14 9.25 -11.03
N VAL A 256 -23.39 7.98 -11.34
CA VAL A 256 -23.39 7.47 -12.71
C VAL A 256 -24.57 6.53 -12.92
N VAL A 257 -25.19 6.65 -14.09
CA VAL A 257 -26.14 5.69 -14.63
C VAL A 257 -25.53 5.13 -15.92
N GLY A 258 -25.22 3.83 -15.92
CA GLY A 258 -24.83 3.11 -17.12
C GLY A 258 -26.06 2.58 -17.84
N ALA A 259 -26.06 2.50 -19.17
CA ALA A 259 -27.15 1.90 -19.91
C ALA A 259 -26.64 0.98 -21.01
N ASN A 260 -27.43 -0.05 -21.30
CA ASN A 260 -27.27 -0.93 -22.45
C ASN A 260 -28.56 -0.90 -23.30
N ALA A 261 -28.69 -1.82 -24.25
CA ALA A 261 -29.87 -1.90 -25.12
C ALA A 261 -31.19 -2.23 -24.38
N VAL A 262 -31.12 -2.76 -23.16
CA VAL A 262 -32.29 -3.12 -22.34
C VAL A 262 -32.81 -1.91 -21.58
N GLY A 263 -31.92 -1.14 -20.97
CA GLY A 263 -32.31 0.01 -20.16
C GLY A 263 -31.19 0.54 -19.27
N PRO A 264 -31.49 1.57 -18.46
CA PRO A 264 -30.54 2.18 -17.55
C PRO A 264 -30.39 1.40 -16.24
N SER A 265 -29.19 1.46 -15.67
CA SER A 265 -28.90 1.00 -14.31
C SER A 265 -29.66 1.81 -13.26
N ALA A 266 -29.76 1.26 -12.06
CA ALA A 266 -29.95 2.11 -10.88
C ALA A 266 -28.75 3.09 -10.75
N GLN A 267 -29.00 4.26 -10.15
CA GLN A 267 -27.98 5.28 -9.96
C GLN A 267 -26.93 4.82 -8.94
N ALA A 268 -25.69 4.66 -9.38
CA ALA A 268 -24.55 4.43 -8.50
C ALA A 268 -24.06 5.77 -7.97
N SER A 269 -23.78 5.86 -6.66
CA SER A 269 -23.38 7.11 -6.01
C SER A 269 -22.11 6.92 -5.18
N LEU A 270 -21.24 7.93 -5.19
CA LEU A 270 -20.03 8.01 -4.38
C LEU A 270 -19.90 9.43 -3.81
N ASN A 271 -19.64 9.53 -2.51
CA ASN A 271 -19.30 10.80 -1.87
C ASN A 271 -17.78 10.93 -1.82
N VAL A 272 -17.27 12.04 -2.32
CA VAL A 272 -15.86 12.43 -2.21
C VAL A 272 -15.78 13.66 -1.32
N PHE A 273 -14.90 13.61 -0.31
CA PHE A 273 -14.74 14.71 0.64
C PHE A 273 -13.57 15.60 0.23
N TRP A 274 -13.87 16.75 -0.37
CA TRP A 274 -12.85 17.70 -0.81
C TRP A 274 -12.31 18.46 0.39
N SER A 275 -11.00 18.37 0.61
CA SER A 275 -10.33 18.98 1.75
C SER A 275 -9.74 20.36 1.38
N THR A 276 -9.69 21.27 2.34
CA THR A 276 -8.94 22.52 2.19
C THR A 276 -7.46 22.20 1.97
N LEU A 277 -6.80 22.97 1.09
CA LEU A 277 -5.36 22.91 0.97
C LEU A 277 -4.69 23.22 2.33
N PRO A 278 -3.66 22.46 2.74
CA PRO A 278 -2.91 22.80 3.93
C PRO A 278 -2.17 24.14 3.74
N PRO A 279 -1.81 24.86 4.81
CA PRO A 279 -0.91 26.00 4.67
C PRO A 279 0.46 25.54 4.14
N PRO A 280 1.18 26.37 3.37
CA PRO A 280 2.54 26.06 2.95
C PRO A 280 3.46 25.75 4.15
N PRO A 281 4.43 24.84 4.02
CA PRO A 281 5.28 24.46 5.14
C PRO A 281 6.15 25.63 5.63
N VAL A 282 6.41 25.68 6.93
CA VAL A 282 7.36 26.62 7.54
C VAL A 282 8.41 25.79 8.25
N CYS A 283 9.68 26.05 7.96
CA CYS A 283 10.80 25.29 8.52
C CYS A 283 11.80 26.19 9.24
N ASN A 284 12.53 25.57 10.17
CA ASN A 284 13.83 26.04 10.64
C ASN A 284 14.91 25.06 10.17
N VAL A 285 16.13 25.56 9.94
CA VAL A 285 17.27 24.71 9.54
C VAL A 285 18.27 24.67 10.68
N SER A 286 18.45 23.48 11.23
CA SER A 286 19.52 23.20 12.18
C SER A 286 20.76 22.69 11.45
N VAL A 287 21.92 22.94 12.03
CA VAL A 287 23.22 22.49 11.51
C VAL A 287 23.85 21.58 12.55
N THR A 288 24.29 20.40 12.11
CA THR A 288 25.07 19.45 12.91
C THR A 288 26.44 19.20 12.28
N THR A 289 27.49 19.35 13.08
CA THR A 289 28.91 19.30 12.67
C THR A 289 29.73 18.47 13.66
N ASN A 290 30.96 18.07 13.30
CA ASN A 290 31.87 17.36 14.22
C ASN A 290 32.61 18.28 15.22
N SER A 291 32.33 19.59 15.18
CA SER A 291 32.85 20.59 16.10
C SER A 291 31.96 21.83 16.09
N ASP A 292 32.14 22.73 17.04
CA ASP A 292 31.47 24.03 17.06
C ASP A 292 31.89 24.95 15.90
N ARG A 293 33.09 24.73 15.36
CA ARG A 293 33.62 25.43 14.18
C ARG A 293 34.19 24.39 13.19
N PRO A 294 33.38 23.89 12.24
CA PRO A 294 33.79 22.81 11.35
C PRO A 294 34.94 23.24 10.44
N VAL A 295 35.91 22.35 10.22
CA VAL A 295 37.03 22.60 9.30
C VAL A 295 36.59 22.29 7.87
N VAL A 296 37.13 23.03 6.89
CA VAL A 296 36.97 22.71 5.46
C VAL A 296 37.21 21.21 5.21
N GLY A 297 36.32 20.58 4.46
CA GLY A 297 36.34 19.14 4.17
C GLY A 297 35.64 18.24 5.19
N SER A 298 35.36 18.71 6.41
CA SER A 298 34.54 17.96 7.38
C SER A 298 33.07 17.91 6.95
N LEU A 299 32.33 16.89 7.40
CA LEU A 299 30.91 16.76 7.11
C LEU A 299 30.11 17.69 8.01
N ALA A 300 29.20 18.46 7.41
CA ALA A 300 28.09 19.08 8.09
C ALA A 300 26.78 18.50 7.55
N MET A 301 25.80 18.36 8.44
CA MET A 301 24.47 17.91 8.13
C MET A 301 23.49 19.02 8.48
N LEU A 302 22.69 19.40 7.50
CA LEU A 302 21.60 20.34 7.65
C LEU A 302 20.31 19.55 7.80
N SER A 303 19.50 19.90 8.79
CA SER A 303 18.21 19.26 9.03
C SER A 303 17.12 20.32 9.07
N ALA A 304 16.15 20.18 8.17
CA ALA A 304 14.96 21.02 8.10
C ALA A 304 13.87 20.46 9.01
N ALA A 305 13.56 21.17 10.10
CA ALA A 305 12.43 20.86 10.98
C ALA A 305 11.23 21.70 10.54
N CYS A 306 10.19 21.04 10.03
CA CYS A 306 9.11 21.71 9.30
C CYS A 306 7.74 21.41 9.89
N GLY A 307 6.92 22.45 10.07
CA GLY A 307 5.47 22.31 10.19
C GLY A 307 4.81 22.10 8.82
N GLY A 308 3.54 21.68 8.82
CA GLY A 308 2.75 21.59 7.59
C GLY A 308 3.02 20.36 6.71
N ASN A 309 3.71 19.33 7.25
CA ASN A 309 3.93 18.03 6.59
C ASN A 309 4.41 18.16 5.13
N PRO A 310 5.60 18.74 4.91
CA PRO A 310 6.17 18.85 3.56
C PRO A 310 6.31 17.48 2.89
N THR A 311 6.02 17.45 1.59
CA THR A 311 6.15 16.27 0.73
C THR A 311 7.36 16.34 -0.20
N SER A 312 8.00 17.51 -0.31
CA SER A 312 9.24 17.69 -1.07
C SER A 312 10.12 18.79 -0.48
N TYR A 313 11.42 18.71 -0.78
CA TYR A 313 12.44 19.64 -0.33
C TYR A 313 13.34 20.03 -1.49
N GLN A 314 13.50 21.33 -1.72
CA GLN A 314 14.45 21.86 -2.69
C GLN A 314 15.56 22.60 -1.94
N TRP A 315 16.76 22.02 -1.93
CA TRP A 315 17.93 22.62 -1.29
C TRP A 315 18.74 23.49 -2.26
N VAL A 316 19.31 24.57 -1.72
CA VAL A 316 20.27 25.48 -2.38
C VAL A 316 21.56 25.48 -1.58
N GLY A 317 22.69 25.36 -2.29
CA GLY A 317 24.02 25.17 -1.70
C GLY A 317 24.37 23.71 -1.42
N CYS A 318 23.42 22.79 -1.58
CA CYS A 318 23.61 21.35 -1.46
C CYS A 318 22.54 20.58 -2.25
N SER A 319 22.71 19.28 -2.45
CA SER A 319 21.80 18.45 -3.25
C SER A 319 21.16 17.35 -2.40
N SER A 320 19.86 17.48 -2.15
CA SER A 320 19.03 16.48 -1.50
C SER A 320 17.56 16.72 -1.85
N SER A 321 16.75 15.66 -1.82
CA SER A 321 15.29 15.70 -1.94
C SER A 321 14.57 15.44 -0.60
N SER A 322 15.34 15.22 0.48
CA SER A 322 14.83 14.92 1.81
C SER A 322 14.91 16.13 2.74
N ALA A 323 14.37 15.98 3.95
CA ALA A 323 14.49 16.96 5.04
C ALA A 323 15.95 17.20 5.50
N THR A 324 16.90 16.42 5.01
CA THR A 324 18.32 16.55 5.35
C THR A 324 19.16 16.89 4.15
N CYS A 325 20.28 17.56 4.38
CA CYS A 325 21.28 17.78 3.35
C CYS A 325 22.68 17.66 3.92
N LEU A 326 23.52 16.87 3.26
CA LEU A 326 24.91 16.65 3.66
C LEU A 326 25.84 17.51 2.83
N VAL A 327 26.78 18.19 3.48
CA VAL A 327 27.68 19.14 2.83
C VAL A 327 29.10 19.04 3.36
N ARG A 328 30.06 19.41 2.51
CA ARG A 328 31.45 19.67 2.87
C ARG A 328 31.87 20.99 2.27
N GLY A 329 32.27 21.94 3.12
CA GLY A 329 32.80 23.21 2.65
C GLY A 329 34.16 23.00 1.99
N THR A 330 34.41 23.74 0.91
CA THR A 330 35.68 23.70 0.18
C THR A 330 36.57 24.91 0.46
N THR A 331 36.02 25.96 1.08
CA THR A 331 36.72 27.20 1.39
C THR A 331 36.36 27.68 2.80
N PRO A 332 37.32 28.28 3.54
CA PRO A 332 37.00 28.91 4.82
C PRO A 332 36.03 30.09 4.64
N GLY A 333 35.12 30.26 5.60
CA GLY A 333 34.14 31.35 5.62
C GLY A 333 32.71 30.87 5.88
N ALA A 334 31.83 31.83 6.11
CA ALA A 334 30.39 31.60 6.25
C ALA A 334 29.79 31.18 4.92
N GLN A 335 29.15 30.02 4.88
CA GLN A 335 28.37 29.54 3.74
C GLN A 335 26.92 29.35 4.18
N ILE A 336 26.00 29.90 3.39
CA ILE A 336 24.56 29.83 3.65
C ILE A 336 23.97 28.76 2.74
N TYR A 337 23.15 27.90 3.34
CA TYR A 337 22.39 26.88 2.67
C TYR A 337 20.93 27.11 2.97
N SER A 338 20.07 26.95 1.98
CA SER A 338 18.64 27.16 2.17
C SER A 338 17.82 26.00 1.63
N VAL A 339 16.61 25.86 2.16
CA VAL A 339 15.64 24.85 1.74
C VAL A 339 14.30 25.51 1.52
N ILE A 340 13.65 25.12 0.42
CA ILE A 340 12.26 25.47 0.13
C ILE A 340 11.46 24.16 0.26
N PRO A 341 10.73 23.96 1.37
CA PRO A 341 9.82 22.83 1.52
C PRO A 341 8.57 23.06 0.67
N SER A 342 7.89 22.01 0.22
CA SER A 342 6.56 22.15 -0.41
C SER A 342 5.61 21.05 0.03
N ASN A 343 4.32 21.36 0.08
CA ASN A 343 3.23 20.40 0.24
C ASN A 343 2.13 20.70 -0.79
N ALA A 344 0.96 20.06 -0.67
CA ALA A 344 -0.16 20.30 -1.58
C ALA A 344 -0.62 21.78 -1.60
N GLY A 345 -0.45 22.51 -0.49
CA GLY A 345 -0.75 23.94 -0.37
C GLY A 345 0.26 24.88 -1.04
N GLY A 346 1.38 24.35 -1.53
CA GLY A 346 2.40 25.09 -2.25
C GLY A 346 3.76 25.09 -1.57
N ALA A 347 4.66 25.92 -2.12
CA ALA A 347 6.01 26.12 -1.60
C ALA A 347 6.01 27.03 -0.36
N GLY A 348 6.75 26.62 0.65
CA GLY A 348 7.00 27.40 1.86
C GLY A 348 7.96 28.55 1.63
N THR A 349 8.15 29.37 2.66
CA THR A 349 9.21 30.39 2.65
C THR A 349 10.59 29.72 2.80
N PRO A 350 11.64 30.23 2.12
CA PRO A 350 12.98 29.68 2.27
C PRO A 350 13.47 29.75 3.73
N ALA A 351 13.88 28.61 4.28
CA ALA A 351 14.56 28.53 5.57
C ALA A 351 16.07 28.31 5.33
N SER A 352 16.93 28.91 6.15
CA SER A 352 18.38 28.87 5.91
C SER A 352 19.18 28.51 7.14
N GLY A 353 20.27 27.76 6.96
CA GLY A 353 21.29 27.47 7.95
C GLY A 353 22.64 27.98 7.47
N THR A 354 23.48 28.47 8.39
CA THR A 354 24.83 28.94 8.07
C THR A 354 25.87 28.00 8.66
N VAL A 355 26.81 27.55 7.83
CA VAL A 355 28.01 26.81 8.28
C VAL A 355 29.22 27.71 8.14
N ASN A 356 29.92 27.96 9.25
CA ASN A 356 31.11 28.81 9.29
C ASN A 356 32.39 27.96 9.20
N TRP A 357 32.80 27.61 7.98
CA TRP A 357 33.95 26.74 7.74
C TRP A 357 35.27 27.41 8.15
N GLN A 358 36.12 26.66 8.85
CA GLN A 358 37.44 27.12 9.31
C GLN A 358 38.56 26.48 8.49
N ALA A 359 39.69 27.17 8.39
CA ALA A 359 40.90 26.62 7.77
C ALA A 359 41.59 25.54 8.64
N ALA A 360 41.42 25.63 9.96
CA ALA A 360 41.99 24.72 10.94
C ALA A 360 41.04 24.51 12.11
N ALA A 361 41.17 23.38 12.82
CA ALA A 361 40.34 23.05 13.97
C ALA A 361 40.60 24.02 15.13
N SER A 362 39.54 24.47 15.80
CA SER A 362 39.64 25.13 17.10
C SER A 362 39.82 24.11 18.22
N PRO A 363 40.42 24.50 19.37
CA PRO A 363 40.32 23.71 20.58
C PRO A 363 38.86 23.40 20.91
N PRO A 364 38.53 22.16 21.34
CA PRO A 364 37.17 21.81 21.75
C PRO A 364 36.63 22.77 22.81
N PRO A 365 35.37 23.24 22.70
CA PRO A 365 34.82 24.21 23.64
C PRO A 365 34.55 23.58 25.02
N GLY A 366 34.62 24.40 26.07
CA GLY A 366 34.30 24.00 27.45
C GLY A 366 35.08 22.76 27.90
N LEU A 367 34.35 21.70 28.28
CA LEU A 367 34.94 20.46 28.80
C LEU A 367 35.08 19.37 27.72
N CYS A 368 34.91 19.72 26.45
CA CYS A 368 34.82 18.74 25.39
C CYS A 368 36.14 18.06 25.02
N SER A 369 37.29 18.62 25.42
CA SER A 369 38.62 18.00 25.20
C SER A 369 38.82 16.69 25.95
N GLN A 370 37.94 16.36 26.90
CA GLN A 370 37.96 15.11 27.67
C GLN A 370 37.35 13.92 26.90
N TYR A 371 36.76 14.16 25.73
CA TYR A 371 36.04 13.16 24.95
C TYR A 371 36.71 12.90 23.60
N PRO A 372 36.68 11.65 23.11
CA PRO A 372 37.31 11.27 21.85
C PRO A 372 36.66 11.92 20.62
N SER A 373 35.39 12.33 20.72
CA SER A 373 34.67 13.01 19.64
C SER A 373 33.49 13.81 20.13
N ILE A 374 33.06 14.74 19.28
CA ILE A 374 31.95 15.65 19.53
C ILE A 374 31.10 15.71 18.27
N LEU A 375 29.78 15.65 18.44
CA LEU A 375 28.84 16.20 17.47
C LEU A 375 28.29 17.48 18.05
N TYR A 376 28.12 18.49 17.23
CA TYR A 376 27.70 19.80 17.64
C TYR A 376 26.49 20.21 16.82
N SER A 377 25.37 20.49 17.46
CA SER A 377 24.18 21.03 16.80
C SER A 377 23.82 22.38 17.37
N ALA A 378 23.50 23.34 16.51
CA ALA A 378 22.94 24.63 16.91
C ALA A 378 21.45 24.66 16.59
N LEU A 379 20.63 24.97 17.61
CA LEU A 379 19.18 25.10 17.48
C LEU A 379 18.76 26.56 17.63
N ASP A 380 17.77 26.94 16.84
CA ASP A 380 17.00 28.15 17.08
C ASP A 380 16.08 27.99 18.30
N TRP A 381 15.71 29.10 18.92
CA TRP A 381 14.73 29.13 20.01
C TRP A 381 13.30 28.99 19.48
N ALA A 382 12.98 27.79 19.01
CA ALA A 382 11.67 27.42 18.48
C ALA A 382 11.44 25.92 18.74
N GLN A 383 10.23 25.43 18.43
CA GLN A 383 10.01 24.00 18.36
C GLN A 383 10.82 23.44 17.18
N VAL A 384 11.87 22.66 17.48
CA VAL A 384 12.83 22.14 16.50
C VAL A 384 13.14 20.68 16.80
N GLU A 385 13.36 19.91 15.74
CA GLU A 385 13.77 18.52 15.78
C GLU A 385 15.07 18.34 14.99
N VAL A 386 16.05 17.63 15.58
CA VAL A 386 17.34 17.33 14.95
C VAL A 386 17.67 15.86 15.17
N HIS A 387 18.13 15.16 14.14
CA HIS A 387 18.52 13.75 14.20
C HIS A 387 19.94 13.54 13.72
N THR A 388 20.59 12.47 14.18
CA THR A 388 21.95 12.10 13.76
C THR A 388 22.02 11.08 12.62
N SER A 389 20.90 10.50 12.19
CA SER A 389 20.85 9.35 11.25
C SER A 389 21.43 9.58 9.85
N ALA A 390 21.64 10.83 9.45
CA ALA A 390 22.32 11.18 8.20
C ALA A 390 23.80 11.59 8.41
N TYR A 391 24.30 11.65 9.64
CA TYR A 391 25.68 11.96 9.93
C TYR A 391 26.54 10.69 9.90
N VAL A 392 27.27 10.48 8.80
CA VAL A 392 27.98 9.22 8.51
C VAL A 392 29.50 9.29 8.68
N ASP A 393 30.06 10.46 8.93
CA ASP A 393 31.49 10.60 9.19
C ASP A 393 31.84 10.06 10.56
N ASP A 394 32.83 9.17 10.61
CA ASP A 394 33.29 8.59 11.84
C ASP A 394 34.19 9.53 12.68
N PRO A 395 34.08 9.45 14.01
CA PRO A 395 33.02 8.76 14.74
C PRO A 395 31.73 9.59 14.72
N ALA A 396 30.65 9.00 14.23
CA ALA A 396 29.30 9.54 14.35
C ALA A 396 28.85 9.53 15.83
N PHE A 397 27.55 9.55 16.12
CA PHE A 397 27.07 9.45 17.51
C PHE A 397 27.18 8.01 18.07
N ALA A 398 28.40 7.45 18.10
CA ALA A 398 28.63 6.00 18.08
C ALA A 398 29.44 5.45 19.26
N TRP A 399 30.25 6.28 19.93
CA TRP A 399 31.26 5.82 20.88
C TRP A 399 31.70 6.95 21.80
N ASN A 400 31.57 6.83 23.14
CA ASN A 400 31.99 7.74 24.24
C ASN A 400 32.14 9.26 23.91
N GLY A 401 31.45 9.70 22.88
CA GLY A 401 31.53 11.00 22.26
C GLY A 401 30.28 11.74 22.66
N VAL A 402 30.39 13.06 22.61
CA VAL A 402 29.34 13.92 23.15
C VAL A 402 28.59 14.54 22.01
N TRP A 403 27.28 14.39 21.98
CA TRP A 403 26.44 15.27 21.21
C TRP A 403 26.12 16.50 22.05
N VAL A 404 26.63 17.64 21.63
CA VAL A 404 26.43 18.95 22.24
C VAL A 404 25.41 19.71 21.41
N ILE A 405 24.26 19.99 22.00
CA ILE A 405 23.20 20.75 21.38
C ILE A 405 23.13 22.12 22.03
N LYS A 406 23.59 23.15 21.30
CA LYS A 406 23.55 24.56 21.71
C LYS A 406 22.20 25.17 21.38
N PHE A 407 21.65 25.93 22.31
CA PHE A 407 20.51 26.82 22.08
C PHE A 407 20.62 28.08 22.94
N THR A 408 19.98 29.16 22.51
CA THR A 408 19.97 30.43 23.25
C THR A 408 18.53 30.80 23.56
N VAL A 409 18.19 31.04 24.82
CA VAL A 409 16.83 31.46 25.20
C VAL A 409 16.53 32.80 24.54
N ALA A 410 15.45 32.88 23.75
CA ALA A 410 15.14 34.14 23.05
C ALA A 410 14.93 35.28 24.05
N PRO A 411 15.43 36.50 23.78
CA PRO A 411 15.18 37.67 24.63
C PRO A 411 13.70 37.99 24.86
N GLY A 412 12.84 37.63 23.90
CA GLY A 412 11.39 37.80 23.98
C GLY A 412 10.62 36.58 24.50
N ALA A 413 11.30 35.56 25.04
CA ALA A 413 10.63 34.38 25.56
C ALA A 413 9.81 34.71 26.84
N ILE A 414 8.72 33.98 27.06
CA ILE A 414 7.76 34.29 28.13
C ILE A 414 8.27 33.77 29.46
N SER A 415 8.62 34.65 30.39
CA SER A 415 9.03 34.27 31.74
C SER A 415 7.93 33.47 32.44
N GLY A 416 8.31 32.39 33.13
CA GLY A 416 7.42 31.44 33.80
C GLY A 416 6.92 30.29 32.93
N SER A 417 7.12 30.31 31.61
CA SER A 417 6.80 29.16 30.76
C SER A 417 7.77 28.01 31.01
N SER A 418 7.28 26.78 30.84
CA SER A 418 8.08 25.56 30.95
C SER A 418 8.38 25.01 29.55
N GLY A 419 9.60 24.53 29.38
CA GLY A 419 10.04 23.85 28.16
C GLY A 419 10.73 22.53 28.49
N ARG A 420 11.09 21.80 27.45
CA ARG A 420 11.82 20.53 27.57
C ARG A 420 12.70 20.26 26.37
N LEU A 421 13.83 19.61 26.65
CA LEU A 421 14.65 18.94 25.66
C LEU A 421 14.49 17.44 25.87
N THR A 422 14.11 16.71 24.83
CA THR A 422 13.99 15.25 24.90
C THR A 422 14.84 14.59 23.84
N VAL A 423 15.55 13.53 24.23
CA VAL A 423 16.36 12.71 23.34
C VAL A 423 15.78 11.32 23.28
N PHE A 424 15.53 10.84 22.07
CA PHE A 424 14.98 9.53 21.79
C PHE A 424 15.94 8.72 20.92
N GLU A 425 15.74 7.41 20.93
CA GLU A 425 16.30 6.53 19.92
C GLU A 425 15.68 6.85 18.55
N PHE A 426 16.46 6.72 17.48
CA PHE A 426 16.00 6.89 16.11
C PHE A 426 16.63 5.87 15.15
N GLY A 427 15.88 4.84 14.72
CA GLY A 427 16.29 3.99 13.59
C GLY A 427 17.39 2.97 13.89
N SER A 428 17.72 2.74 15.16
CA SER A 428 18.66 1.75 15.70
C SER A 428 18.03 1.00 16.90
N PRO A 429 18.70 0.04 17.52
CA PRO A 429 18.21 -0.55 18.77
C PRO A 429 18.16 0.46 19.93
N ALA A 430 17.25 0.21 20.89
CA ALA A 430 17.13 1.00 22.13
C ALA A 430 18.51 1.22 22.79
N THR A 431 18.93 2.48 22.88
CA THR A 431 20.26 2.87 23.38
C THR A 431 20.09 3.71 24.64
N THR A 432 20.70 3.29 25.75
CA THR A 432 20.72 4.06 27.01
C THR A 432 21.59 5.31 26.88
N ARG A 433 21.14 6.43 27.43
CA ARG A 433 21.80 7.73 27.32
C ARG A 433 21.93 8.41 28.68
N ASP A 434 22.96 9.26 28.80
CA ASP A 434 23.15 10.23 29.88
C ASP A 434 23.06 11.62 29.24
N SER A 435 22.11 12.45 29.68
CA SER A 435 21.94 13.81 29.19
C SER A 435 22.00 14.82 30.33
N THR A 436 22.66 15.95 30.09
CA THR A 436 22.79 17.04 31.06
C THR A 436 22.45 18.37 30.42
N LEU A 437 21.70 19.21 31.11
CA LEU A 437 21.49 20.60 30.73
C LEU A 437 22.49 21.47 31.50
N SER A 438 23.34 22.23 30.81
CA SER A 438 24.39 23.04 31.43
C SER A 438 24.61 24.36 30.68
N SER A 439 25.24 25.33 31.34
CA SER A 439 25.82 26.52 30.71
C SER A 439 27.17 26.23 30.03
N VAL A 440 27.74 25.03 30.25
CA VAL A 440 29.04 24.61 29.73
C VAL A 440 28.87 23.39 28.80
N PRO A 441 29.50 23.40 27.61
CA PRO A 441 29.44 22.24 26.72
C PRO A 441 30.29 21.08 27.25
N CYS A 442 29.81 19.86 27.01
CA CYS A 442 30.33 18.59 27.50
C CYS A 442 30.42 18.45 29.03
N ASP A 443 29.55 19.15 29.76
CA ASP A 443 29.56 19.16 31.21
C ASP A 443 28.76 18.00 31.83
N PHE A 444 29.47 16.93 32.17
CA PHE A 444 28.93 15.75 32.85
C PHE A 444 29.37 15.62 34.32
N ARG A 445 29.82 16.72 34.93
CA ARG A 445 30.15 16.80 36.36
C ARG A 445 28.93 16.45 37.24
N PRO A 446 29.09 16.29 38.57
CA PRO A 446 27.94 16.17 39.48
C PRO A 446 26.96 17.33 39.29
N THR A 447 25.66 17.03 39.28
CA THR A 447 24.59 18.01 39.07
C THR A 447 24.62 19.08 40.15
N ASP A 448 24.61 20.34 39.73
CA ASP A 448 24.54 21.52 40.58
C ASP A 448 23.39 22.40 40.07
N PRO A 449 22.21 22.37 40.71
CA PRO A 449 21.04 23.14 40.27
C PRO A 449 21.25 24.66 40.21
N SER A 450 22.29 25.19 40.87
CA SER A 450 22.65 26.61 40.76
C SER A 450 23.33 26.95 39.42
N GLY A 451 23.85 25.93 38.72
CA GLY A 451 24.61 26.07 37.47
C GLY A 451 26.03 26.61 37.65
N ALA A 452 26.50 26.80 38.89
CA ALA A 452 27.81 27.40 39.15
C ALA A 452 28.96 26.41 38.93
N ASN A 453 28.83 25.17 39.41
CA ASN A 453 29.92 24.19 39.43
C ASN A 453 29.64 22.91 38.64
N GLY A 454 28.48 22.81 38.00
CA GLY A 454 28.05 21.62 37.28
C GLY A 454 26.79 21.85 36.45
N PRO A 455 26.27 20.81 35.79
CA PRO A 455 25.05 20.91 35.02
C PRO A 455 23.84 21.20 35.92
N LEU A 456 22.92 22.01 35.39
CA LEU A 456 21.66 22.40 36.02
C LEU A 456 20.73 21.20 36.27
N SER A 457 20.71 20.25 35.34
CA SER A 457 19.93 19.02 35.46
C SER A 457 20.57 17.87 34.71
N ARG A 458 20.20 16.64 35.08
CA ARG A 458 20.63 15.39 34.45
C ARG A 458 19.43 14.47 34.26
N SER A 459 19.39 13.76 33.14
CA SER A 459 18.42 12.70 32.84
C SER A 459 19.15 11.49 32.26
N ASN A 460 18.63 10.29 32.49
CA ASN A 460 19.20 9.07 31.94
C ASN A 460 18.13 8.04 31.59
N GLY A 461 18.48 7.10 30.71
CA GLY A 461 17.58 6.05 30.23
C GLY A 461 17.60 5.92 28.71
N THR A 462 16.71 5.09 28.16
CA THR A 462 16.56 4.92 26.69
C THR A 462 15.90 6.13 26.03
N THR A 463 15.20 6.94 26.83
CA THR A 463 14.71 8.28 26.50
C THR A 463 15.11 9.21 27.63
N THR A 464 15.65 10.37 27.32
CA THR A 464 16.10 11.33 28.33
C THR A 464 15.39 12.67 28.15
N THR A 465 14.85 13.22 29.23
CA THR A 465 14.13 14.50 29.20
C THR A 465 14.73 15.45 30.23
N ASN A 466 15.23 16.59 29.77
CA ASN A 466 15.65 17.70 30.61
C ASN A 466 14.60 18.81 30.50
N SER A 467 13.73 18.92 31.50
CA SER A 467 12.78 20.04 31.63
C SER A 467 13.48 21.30 32.15
N PHE A 468 12.91 22.46 31.83
CA PHE A 468 13.37 23.75 32.31
C PHE A 468 12.21 24.75 32.40
N VAL A 469 12.46 25.88 33.04
CA VAL A 469 11.55 27.02 33.15
C VAL A 469 12.27 28.28 32.69
N ILE A 470 11.58 29.18 32.00
CA ILE A 470 12.14 30.48 31.62
C ILE A 470 12.06 31.42 32.83
N GLY A 471 13.19 32.01 33.23
CA GLY A 471 13.29 32.84 34.43
C GLY A 471 13.73 32.03 35.66
N PRO A 472 13.21 32.32 36.87
CA PRO A 472 13.64 31.63 38.09
C PRO A 472 13.26 30.14 38.06
N SER A 473 14.08 29.29 38.69
CA SER A 473 13.82 27.85 38.84
C SER A 473 12.52 27.57 39.59
N MET A 474 11.78 26.53 39.21
CA MET A 474 10.57 26.07 39.89
C MET A 474 10.61 24.56 40.12
N ASN A 475 10.17 24.09 41.30
CA ASN A 475 9.90 22.68 41.66
C ASN A 475 10.53 21.61 40.74
N GLY A 476 11.82 21.37 40.88
CA GLY A 476 12.52 20.29 40.16
C GLY A 476 12.93 20.60 38.72
N ALA A 477 12.64 21.80 38.20
CA ALA A 477 13.08 22.28 36.90
C ALA A 477 14.01 23.50 37.05
N PRO A 478 15.21 23.47 36.43
CA PRO A 478 16.13 24.60 36.46
C PRO A 478 15.58 25.81 35.68
N GLY A 479 15.93 27.00 36.17
CA GLY A 479 15.59 28.27 35.53
C GLY A 479 16.60 28.67 34.47
N LEU A 480 16.14 29.09 33.29
CA LEU A 480 16.98 29.59 32.20
C LEU A 480 16.74 31.08 31.99
N ALA A 481 17.83 31.85 31.96
CA ALA A 481 17.76 33.29 31.78
C ALA A 481 17.59 33.68 30.31
N LEU A 482 16.82 34.75 30.07
CA LEU A 482 16.61 35.32 28.73
C LEU A 482 17.94 35.75 28.12
N GLY A 483 18.14 35.45 26.83
CA GLY A 483 19.35 35.78 26.08
C GLY A 483 20.57 34.91 26.43
N GLN A 484 20.49 34.03 27.43
CA GLN A 484 21.60 33.17 27.80
C GLN A 484 21.64 31.91 26.94
N THR A 485 22.87 31.45 26.69
CA THR A 485 23.14 30.22 25.93
C THR A 485 23.30 29.05 26.88
N TYR A 486 22.68 27.93 26.52
CA TYR A 486 22.77 26.67 27.25
C TYR A 486 23.07 25.53 26.26
N TYR A 487 23.46 24.40 26.84
CA TYR A 487 23.86 23.21 26.13
C TYR A 487 23.15 22.00 26.72
N LEU A 488 22.48 21.23 25.88
CA LEU A 488 22.15 19.85 26.18
C LEU A 488 23.34 18.98 25.74
N ASN A 489 24.00 18.34 26.69
CA ASN A 489 25.09 17.40 26.40
C ASN A 489 24.55 15.99 26.52
N VAL A 490 24.82 15.13 25.54
CA VAL A 490 24.30 13.76 25.49
C VAL A 490 25.44 12.78 25.20
N ARG A 491 25.48 11.66 25.93
CA ARG A 491 26.36 10.53 25.66
C ARG A 491 25.56 9.23 25.59
N ASN A 492 25.98 8.33 24.70
CA ASN A 492 25.48 6.95 24.64
C ASN A 492 26.30 6.07 25.59
N VAL A 493 25.97 6.16 26.88
CA VAL A 493 26.63 5.44 27.97
C VAL A 493 25.61 4.89 28.95
N ALA A 494 25.85 3.67 29.46
CA ALA A 494 25.12 3.13 30.59
C ALA A 494 25.70 3.72 31.89
N ILE A 495 24.88 4.42 32.68
CA ILE A 495 25.35 5.10 33.90
C ILE A 495 25.84 4.12 34.98
N GLU A 496 25.32 2.89 34.98
CA GLU A 496 25.65 1.84 35.95
C GLU A 496 27.12 1.41 35.90
N ASN A 497 27.71 1.37 34.70
CA ASN A 497 29.05 0.81 34.49
C ASN A 497 29.96 1.66 33.60
N GLY A 498 29.47 2.78 33.07
CA GLY A 498 30.22 3.66 32.18
C GLY A 498 30.51 3.07 30.80
N ALA A 499 29.95 1.91 30.46
CA ALA A 499 30.14 1.28 29.16
C ALA A 499 29.33 2.01 28.09
N SER A 500 29.87 2.10 26.88
CA SER A 500 29.08 2.62 25.77
C SER A 500 27.88 1.70 25.52
N SER A 501 26.69 2.28 25.44
CA SER A 501 25.44 1.57 25.13
C SER A 501 25.28 1.33 23.63
N CYS A 502 26.26 1.76 22.83
CA CYS A 502 26.26 1.66 21.39
C CYS A 502 26.73 0.32 20.87
N SER A 503 26.08 -0.18 19.82
CA SER A 503 26.57 -1.35 19.10
C SER A 503 27.85 -1.02 18.33
N ALA A 504 28.97 -1.64 18.72
CA ALA A 504 30.24 -1.52 18.03
C ALA A 504 30.17 -1.94 16.55
N ALA A 505 29.26 -2.86 16.20
CA ALA A 505 29.04 -3.29 14.83
C ALA A 505 28.41 -2.21 13.95
N LEU A 506 27.56 -1.34 14.52
CA LEU A 506 26.86 -0.30 13.77
C LEU A 506 27.73 0.93 13.54
N ARG A 507 28.76 1.16 14.37
CA ARG A 507 29.60 2.37 14.35
C ARG A 507 28.79 3.69 14.38
N ARG A 508 27.53 3.63 14.82
CA ARG A 508 26.61 4.77 15.03
C ARG A 508 25.49 4.36 15.97
N CYS A 509 24.98 5.31 16.74
CA CYS A 509 23.75 5.18 17.52
C CYS A 509 22.93 6.42 17.32
N ASP A 510 22.01 6.29 16.40
CA ASP A 510 21.25 7.43 15.98
C ASP A 510 20.30 7.88 17.08
N ALA A 511 20.12 9.19 17.15
CA ALA A 511 19.25 9.79 18.12
C ALA A 511 18.51 10.96 17.50
N LEU A 512 17.34 11.23 18.07
CA LEU A 512 16.50 12.38 17.78
C LEU A 512 16.47 13.29 19.00
N VAL A 513 16.67 14.58 18.81
CA VAL A 513 16.50 15.61 19.84
C VAL A 513 15.32 16.50 19.44
N THR A 514 14.39 16.68 20.36
CA THR A 514 13.30 17.66 20.26
C THR A 514 13.51 18.76 21.29
N LEU A 515 13.54 20.02 20.85
CA LEU A 515 13.40 21.19 21.72
C LEU A 515 11.96 21.68 21.65
N VAL A 516 11.31 21.80 22.80
CA VAL A 516 10.03 22.51 22.96
C VAL A 516 10.30 23.66 23.94
N PRO A 517 10.47 24.90 23.44
CA PRO A 517 10.88 26.06 24.23
C PRO A 517 9.82 26.57 25.21
#